data_AF-A0A5C5RKK2-F1
#
_entry.id   AF-A0A5C5RKK2-F1
#
_cell.length_a   1.000
_cell.length_b   1.000
_cell.length_c   1.000
_cell.angle_alpha   90.00
_cell.angle_beta   90.00
_cell.angle_gamma   90.00
#
_symmetry.space_group_name_H-M   'P 1'
#
loop_
_entity.id
_entity.type
_entity.pdbx_description
1 polymer ?
#
loop_
_entity_poly.entity_id
_entity_poly.type
_entity_poly.pdbx_seq_one_letter_code
_entity_poly.pdbx_strand_id
1 'polypeptide(L)'
;MKLTNTAQLGAVQVSKALDGAAASRVDKGRTYTVTAHIDTTALGSNVPEQKDRTVDLTAGSPVVLNDIPVGATVTFSESRPGDDDTFTWSDPTFSPESVVVGADASTPAAVTVTNHVERSVGTFSVKKIVTGAQADNPAVPDSVTVTASWNQEGASGSKTLTLPTDGTPVPLGENLLVGTQVTLTETPLADGSSIAWGAPGWTGERVAIDGTS
;
A
#
# COMPACT_ATOMS: atom_id res chain seq x y z
N MET A 1 -34.38 -32.37 -47.85
CA MET A 1 -33.68 -31.07 -47.90
C MET A 1 -33.60 -30.55 -46.47
N LYS A 2 -32.41 -30.14 -45.99
CA LYS A 2 -32.18 -29.70 -44.59
C LYS A 2 -31.66 -28.26 -44.61
N LEU A 3 -32.34 -27.38 -43.90
CA LEU A 3 -31.87 -26.04 -43.57
C LEU A 3 -31.32 -26.08 -42.13
N THR A 4 -30.20 -25.40 -41.87
CA THR A 4 -29.57 -25.38 -40.54
C THR A 4 -29.05 -23.97 -40.25
N ASN A 5 -29.40 -23.47 -39.07
CA ASN A 5 -28.80 -22.29 -38.48
C ASN A 5 -27.97 -22.73 -37.27
N THR A 6 -26.89 -22.00 -36.99
CA THR A 6 -26.07 -22.18 -35.80
C THR A 6 -26.28 -20.97 -34.89
N ALA A 7 -26.67 -21.21 -33.64
CA ALA A 7 -26.70 -20.18 -32.62
C ALA A 7 -25.30 -20.03 -31.99
N GLN A 8 -24.93 -18.80 -31.62
CA GLN A 8 -23.64 -18.47 -31.02
C GLN A 8 -23.84 -17.69 -29.72
N LEU A 9 -22.88 -17.83 -28.81
CA LEU A 9 -22.76 -17.02 -27.60
C LEU A 9 -21.63 -16.00 -27.79
N GLY A 10 -21.67 -14.94 -26.98
CA GLY A 10 -20.62 -13.92 -26.97
C GLY A 10 -19.55 -14.21 -25.92
N ALA A 11 -18.62 -13.25 -25.81
CA ALA A 11 -17.52 -13.30 -24.86
C ALA A 11 -17.18 -11.90 -24.33
N VAL A 12 -16.49 -11.87 -23.18
CA VAL A 12 -15.92 -10.66 -22.58
C VAL A 12 -14.45 -10.92 -22.24
N GLN A 13 -13.57 -9.96 -22.53
CA GLN A 13 -12.17 -9.99 -22.14
C GLN A 13 -11.96 -9.13 -20.90
N VAL A 14 -11.27 -9.66 -19.91
CA VAL A 14 -10.93 -8.96 -18.67
C VAL A 14 -9.41 -8.93 -18.54
N SER A 15 -8.87 -7.76 -18.23
CA SER A 15 -7.44 -7.54 -18.05
C SER A 15 -7.16 -6.94 -16.68
N LYS A 16 -6.00 -7.25 -16.12
CA LYS A 16 -5.53 -6.67 -14.86
C LYS A 16 -4.43 -5.65 -15.14
N ALA A 17 -4.60 -4.48 -14.53
CA ALA A 17 -3.58 -3.45 -14.46
C ALA A 17 -3.21 -3.13 -13.00
N LEU A 18 -2.00 -2.59 -12.83
CA LEU A 18 -1.50 -2.03 -11.59
C LEU A 18 -0.97 -0.63 -11.88
N ASP A 19 -1.28 0.31 -10.99
CA ASP A 19 -0.73 1.66 -11.02
C ASP A 19 -0.29 2.11 -9.62
N GLY A 20 0.23 3.34 -9.51
CA GLY A 20 0.88 3.87 -8.30
C GLY A 20 2.39 3.66 -8.29
N ALA A 21 3.07 4.37 -7.39
CA ALA A 21 4.54 4.41 -7.39
C ALA A 21 5.18 3.05 -7.06
N ALA A 22 4.42 2.14 -6.44
CA ALA A 22 4.88 0.81 -6.07
C ALA A 22 4.52 -0.30 -7.08
N ALA A 23 3.78 0.00 -8.16
CA ALA A 23 3.27 -1.01 -9.08
C ALA A 23 4.35 -1.93 -9.68
N SER A 24 5.51 -1.36 -10.02
CA SER A 24 6.64 -2.11 -10.60
C SER A 24 7.34 -3.04 -9.62
N ARG A 25 7.05 -2.93 -8.32
CA ARG A 25 7.64 -3.72 -7.23
C ARG A 25 6.78 -4.91 -6.83
N VAL A 26 5.51 -4.94 -7.24
CA VAL A 26 4.61 -6.07 -7.00
C VAL A 26 5.11 -7.28 -7.79
N ASP A 27 5.02 -8.47 -7.18
CA ASP A 27 5.32 -9.72 -7.89
C ASP A 27 4.49 -9.83 -9.17
N LYS A 28 5.17 -9.99 -10.31
CA LYS A 28 4.52 -10.12 -11.63
C LYS A 28 3.66 -11.37 -11.74
N GLY A 29 3.89 -12.39 -10.91
CA GLY A 29 3.08 -13.60 -10.82
C GLY A 29 1.90 -13.50 -9.86
N ARG A 30 1.69 -12.35 -9.19
CA ARG A 30 0.56 -12.16 -8.27
C ARG A 30 -0.77 -12.29 -9.02
N THR A 31 -1.65 -13.11 -8.48
CA THR A 31 -3.01 -13.28 -8.97
C THR A 31 -4.01 -12.41 -8.21
N TYR A 32 -5.06 -12.02 -8.91
CA TYR A 32 -6.18 -11.24 -8.39
C TYR A 32 -7.48 -11.92 -8.81
N THR A 33 -8.26 -12.38 -7.83
CA THR A 33 -9.54 -13.05 -8.09
C THR A 33 -10.63 -12.02 -8.33
N VAL A 34 -11.13 -11.97 -9.56
CA VAL A 34 -12.22 -11.10 -10.00
C VAL A 34 -13.48 -11.94 -10.21
N THR A 35 -14.61 -11.44 -9.74
CA THR A 35 -15.93 -12.04 -9.99
C THR A 35 -16.65 -11.24 -11.06
N ALA A 36 -17.08 -11.92 -12.12
CA ALA A 36 -17.97 -11.39 -13.15
C ALA A 36 -19.42 -11.74 -12.78
N HIS A 37 -20.24 -10.72 -12.61
CA HIS A 37 -21.68 -10.85 -12.39
C HIS A 37 -22.40 -10.71 -13.71
N ILE A 38 -23.13 -11.75 -14.13
CA ILE A 38 -23.73 -11.83 -15.47
C ILE A 38 -25.24 -11.64 -15.34
N ASP A 39 -25.72 -10.46 -15.74
CA ASP A 39 -27.13 -10.10 -15.70
C ASP A 39 -27.81 -10.35 -17.07
N THR A 40 -28.77 -11.27 -17.08
CA THR A 40 -29.62 -11.59 -18.24
C THR A 40 -31.05 -11.08 -18.12
N THR A 41 -31.38 -10.30 -17.08
CA THR A 41 -32.75 -9.85 -16.80
C THR A 41 -33.37 -9.05 -17.94
N ALA A 42 -32.54 -8.28 -18.67
CA ALA A 42 -32.96 -7.51 -19.84
C ALA A 42 -33.25 -8.36 -21.10
N LEU A 43 -32.88 -9.65 -21.11
CA LEU A 43 -33.01 -10.54 -22.28
C LEU A 43 -34.34 -11.29 -22.35
N GLY A 44 -35.23 -11.05 -21.38
CA GLY A 44 -36.54 -11.69 -21.29
C GLY A 44 -36.52 -13.06 -20.61
N SER A 45 -37.71 -13.53 -20.23
CA SER A 45 -37.90 -14.68 -19.33
C SER A 45 -37.45 -16.04 -19.89
N ASN A 46 -37.14 -16.12 -21.19
CA ASN A 46 -36.70 -17.36 -21.83
C ASN A 46 -35.19 -17.54 -21.76
N VAL A 47 -34.44 -16.54 -21.27
CA VAL A 47 -33.00 -16.64 -21.05
C VAL A 47 -32.75 -17.06 -19.61
N PRO A 48 -32.13 -18.23 -19.35
CA PRO A 48 -31.82 -18.66 -18.00
C PRO A 48 -30.85 -17.70 -17.31
N GLU A 49 -31.10 -17.48 -16.02
CA GLU A 49 -30.17 -16.77 -15.14
C GLU A 49 -28.77 -17.40 -15.22
N GLN A 50 -27.76 -16.54 -15.25
CA GLN A 50 -26.37 -16.95 -15.28
C GLN A 50 -25.78 -16.87 -13.88
N LYS A 51 -24.98 -17.87 -13.52
CA LYS A 51 -24.18 -17.79 -12.30
C LYS A 51 -23.03 -16.82 -12.50
N ASP A 52 -22.64 -16.18 -11.41
CA ASP A 52 -21.38 -15.47 -11.31
C ASP A 52 -20.21 -16.40 -11.66
N ARG A 53 -19.18 -15.82 -12.29
CA ARG A 53 -17.98 -16.54 -12.70
C ARG A 53 -16.76 -15.87 -12.08
N THR A 54 -15.87 -16.66 -11.49
CA THR A 54 -14.61 -16.17 -10.94
C THR A 54 -13.47 -16.41 -11.93
N VAL A 55 -12.53 -15.46 -11.98
CA VAL A 55 -11.32 -15.56 -12.78
C VAL A 55 -10.13 -15.03 -11.99
N ASP A 56 -9.02 -15.75 -12.06
CA ASP A 56 -7.75 -15.26 -11.54
C ASP A 56 -7.00 -14.52 -12.64
N LEU A 57 -6.73 -13.24 -12.42
CA LEU A 57 -6.00 -12.40 -13.35
C LEU A 57 -4.58 -12.17 -12.87
N THR A 58 -3.64 -12.16 -13.82
CA THR A 58 -2.27 -11.69 -13.61
C THR A 58 -2.08 -10.42 -14.44
N ALA A 59 -1.37 -9.43 -13.90
CA ALA A 59 -1.14 -8.17 -14.60
C ALA A 59 -0.52 -8.40 -15.99
N GLY A 60 -1.09 -7.79 -17.03
CA GLY A 60 -0.64 -7.94 -18.42
C GLY A 60 -1.04 -9.26 -19.11
N SER A 61 -1.75 -10.16 -18.43
CA SER A 61 -2.27 -11.42 -19.02
C SER A 61 -3.80 -11.39 -19.04
N PRO A 62 -4.44 -10.93 -20.13
CA PRO A 62 -5.89 -10.87 -20.22
C PRO A 62 -6.50 -12.28 -20.29
N VAL A 63 -7.70 -12.42 -19.75
CA VAL A 63 -8.50 -13.66 -19.79
C VAL A 63 -9.81 -13.39 -20.52
N VAL A 64 -10.27 -14.36 -21.32
CA VAL A 64 -11.54 -14.29 -22.04
C VAL A 64 -12.56 -15.21 -21.37
N LEU A 65 -13.70 -14.64 -20.99
CA LEU A 65 -14.88 -15.36 -20.53
C LEU A 65 -15.80 -15.62 -21.72
N ASN A 66 -15.79 -16.86 -22.21
CA ASN A 66 -16.62 -17.32 -23.33
C ASN A 66 -18.03 -17.73 -22.88
N ASP A 67 -18.88 -18.10 -23.83
CA ASP A 67 -20.20 -18.69 -23.57
C ASP A 67 -21.09 -17.79 -22.70
N ILE A 68 -21.11 -16.49 -22.98
CA ILE A 68 -21.99 -15.52 -22.31
C ILE A 68 -23.15 -15.18 -23.26
N PRO A 69 -24.41 -15.15 -22.78
CA PRO A 69 -25.55 -14.75 -23.61
C PRO A 69 -25.33 -13.37 -24.25
N VAL A 70 -25.55 -13.28 -25.56
CA VAL A 70 -25.48 -12.01 -26.30
C VAL A 70 -26.52 -11.04 -25.74
N GLY A 71 -26.10 -9.80 -25.50
CA GLY A 71 -26.90 -8.75 -24.88
C GLY A 71 -26.94 -8.77 -23.36
N ALA A 72 -26.33 -9.77 -22.69
CA ALA A 72 -26.21 -9.76 -21.24
C ALA A 72 -25.32 -8.60 -20.79
N THR A 73 -25.66 -8.00 -19.65
CA THR A 73 -24.82 -6.99 -19.01
C THR A 73 -23.90 -7.69 -18.01
N VAL A 74 -22.60 -7.40 -18.07
CA VAL A 74 -21.61 -7.94 -17.14
C VAL A 74 -21.02 -6.81 -16.31
N THR A 75 -21.08 -6.94 -14.99
CA THR A 75 -20.35 -6.11 -14.02
C THR A 75 -19.30 -6.94 -13.31
N PHE A 76 -18.35 -6.28 -12.65
CA PHE A 76 -17.21 -6.95 -12.04
C PHE A 76 -17.01 -6.50 -10.59
N SER A 77 -16.51 -7.40 -9.76
CA SER A 77 -16.05 -7.10 -8.41
C SER A 77 -14.72 -7.79 -8.12
N GLU A 78 -13.89 -7.14 -7.30
CA GLU A 78 -12.62 -7.66 -6.80
C GLU A 78 -12.49 -7.19 -5.35
N SER A 79 -11.99 -8.07 -4.47
CA SER A 79 -11.68 -7.66 -3.10
C SER A 79 -10.36 -6.89 -3.08
N ARG A 80 -10.33 -5.73 -2.43
CA ARG A 80 -9.10 -4.98 -2.22
C ARG A 80 -8.05 -5.88 -1.53
N PRO A 81 -6.81 -5.96 -2.05
CA PRO A 81 -5.71 -6.57 -1.31
C PRO A 81 -5.55 -5.94 0.08
N GLY A 82 -5.14 -6.74 1.06
CA GLY A 82 -4.79 -6.24 2.38
C GLY A 82 -3.47 -5.45 2.34
N ASP A 83 -3.39 -4.40 3.16
CA ASP A 83 -2.15 -3.65 3.37
C ASP A 83 -1.16 -4.48 4.19
N ASP A 84 0.13 -4.26 3.97
CA ASP A 84 1.21 -4.85 4.74
C ASP A 84 2.37 -3.86 4.94
N ASP A 85 3.48 -4.30 5.52
CA ASP A 85 4.67 -3.47 5.77
C ASP A 85 5.36 -2.99 4.47
N THR A 86 4.95 -3.50 3.31
CA THR A 86 5.56 -3.21 2.01
C THR A 86 4.64 -2.35 1.15
N PHE A 87 3.34 -2.67 1.12
CA PHE A 87 2.38 -2.08 0.22
C PHE A 87 1.10 -1.64 0.93
N THR A 88 0.61 -0.48 0.52
CA THR A 88 -0.73 0.01 0.83
C THR A 88 -1.54 0.04 -0.46
N TRP A 89 -2.76 -0.49 -0.43
CA TRP A 89 -3.62 -0.66 -1.59
C TRP A 89 -4.86 0.23 -1.49
N SER A 90 -5.33 0.73 -2.63
CA SER A 90 -6.68 1.33 -2.74
C SER A 90 -7.68 0.33 -3.31
N ASP A 91 -8.98 0.62 -3.17
CA ASP A 91 -10.03 -0.20 -3.77
C ASP A 91 -9.86 -0.29 -5.30
N PRO A 92 -10.15 -1.46 -5.90
CA PRO A 92 -9.99 -1.67 -7.33
C PRO A 92 -10.97 -0.81 -8.14
N THR A 93 -10.54 -0.37 -9.31
CA THR A 93 -11.37 0.37 -10.27
C THR A 93 -11.57 -0.42 -11.55
N PHE A 94 -12.70 -0.22 -12.21
CA PHE A 94 -13.13 -0.96 -13.39
C PHE A 94 -13.38 0.00 -14.54
N SER A 95 -12.78 -0.27 -15.71
CA SER A 95 -12.98 0.55 -16.90
C SER A 95 -13.22 -0.32 -18.15
N PRO A 96 -14.41 -0.25 -18.76
CA PRO A 96 -15.64 0.37 -18.23
C PRO A 96 -16.16 -0.38 -16.98
N GLU A 97 -17.07 0.24 -16.22
CA GLU A 97 -17.69 -0.38 -15.02
C GLU A 97 -18.62 -1.55 -15.37
N SER A 98 -19.16 -1.56 -16.59
CA SER A 98 -19.98 -2.64 -17.12
C SER A 98 -19.80 -2.78 -18.62
N VAL A 99 -20.10 -3.96 -19.16
CA VAL A 99 -20.12 -4.23 -20.60
C VAL A 99 -21.39 -4.97 -20.99
N VAL A 100 -21.87 -4.69 -22.20
CA VAL A 100 -22.93 -5.49 -22.83
C VAL A 100 -22.27 -6.46 -23.80
N VAL A 101 -22.60 -7.74 -23.70
CA VAL A 101 -21.97 -8.80 -24.50
C VAL A 101 -22.43 -8.72 -25.95
N GLY A 102 -21.47 -8.57 -26.87
CA GLY A 102 -21.72 -8.55 -28.31
C GLY A 102 -21.86 -9.95 -28.92
N ALA A 103 -22.34 -10.01 -30.17
CA ALA A 103 -22.50 -11.26 -30.91
C ALA A 103 -21.19 -11.82 -31.48
N ASP A 104 -20.16 -10.98 -31.66
CA ASP A 104 -18.85 -11.40 -32.18
C ASP A 104 -17.91 -11.79 -31.02
N ALA A 105 -17.84 -13.09 -30.74
CA ALA A 105 -16.94 -13.63 -29.73
C ALA A 105 -15.45 -13.56 -30.13
N SER A 106 -15.12 -13.28 -31.40
CA SER A 106 -13.72 -13.12 -31.85
C SER A 106 -13.15 -11.75 -31.49
N THR A 107 -14.01 -10.77 -31.21
CA THR A 107 -13.66 -9.44 -30.74
C THR A 107 -14.49 -9.08 -29.50
N PRO A 108 -14.23 -9.73 -28.35
CA PRO A 108 -15.01 -9.51 -27.14
C PRO A 108 -14.87 -8.06 -26.63
N ALA A 109 -15.91 -7.57 -25.97
CA ALA A 109 -15.81 -6.32 -25.20
C ALA A 109 -14.73 -6.47 -24.13
N ALA A 110 -13.90 -5.44 -23.94
CA ALA A 110 -12.77 -5.48 -23.02
C ALA A 110 -13.02 -4.63 -21.77
N VAL A 111 -12.64 -5.16 -20.61
CA VAL A 111 -12.63 -4.48 -19.31
C VAL A 111 -11.24 -4.53 -18.71
N THR A 112 -10.82 -3.44 -18.09
CA THR A 112 -9.59 -3.37 -17.28
C THR A 112 -9.96 -3.19 -15.81
N VAL A 113 -9.41 -4.06 -14.97
CA VAL A 113 -9.47 -3.95 -13.51
C VAL A 113 -8.13 -3.42 -13.01
N THR A 114 -8.11 -2.23 -12.42
CA THR A 114 -6.88 -1.56 -11.98
C THR A 114 -6.81 -1.52 -10.46
N ASN A 115 -5.69 -1.99 -9.89
CA ASN A 115 -5.39 -1.81 -8.46
C ASN A 115 -4.27 -0.79 -8.30
N HIS A 116 -4.53 0.21 -7.47
CA HIS A 116 -3.55 1.22 -7.10
C HIS A 116 -2.76 0.77 -5.89
N VAL A 117 -1.43 0.89 -5.97
CA VAL A 117 -0.51 0.45 -4.93
C VAL A 117 0.61 1.46 -4.68
N GLU A 118 0.78 1.80 -3.41
CA GLU A 118 1.83 2.67 -2.90
C GLU A 118 2.71 1.92 -1.89
N ARG A 119 3.88 2.49 -1.56
CA ARG A 119 4.72 1.94 -0.50
C ARG A 119 4.13 2.28 0.87
N SER A 120 4.11 1.32 1.77
CA SER A 120 3.74 1.58 3.16
C SER A 120 4.78 2.47 3.83
N VAL A 121 4.31 3.54 4.46
CA VAL A 121 5.14 4.53 5.16
C VAL A 121 4.69 4.70 6.61
N GLY A 122 5.61 5.11 7.47
CA GLY A 122 5.36 5.38 8.87
C GLY A 122 6.27 6.48 9.41
N THR A 123 6.06 6.83 10.67
CA THR A 123 6.85 7.86 11.37
C THR A 123 6.98 7.51 12.85
N PHE A 124 7.78 8.28 13.58
CA PHE A 124 7.93 8.15 15.02
C PHE A 124 8.15 9.51 15.68
N SER A 125 8.07 9.55 17.00
CA SER A 125 8.40 10.71 17.82
C SER A 125 9.49 10.37 18.83
N VAL A 126 10.32 11.35 19.15
CA VAL A 126 11.38 11.23 20.17
C VAL A 126 11.08 12.19 21.29
N LYS A 127 11.26 11.76 22.54
CA LYS A 127 11.19 12.64 23.72
C LYS A 127 12.50 12.57 24.49
N LYS A 128 12.90 13.68 25.11
CA LYS A 128 14.07 13.73 25.99
C LYS A 128 13.61 13.72 27.44
N ILE A 129 14.28 12.92 28.27
CA ILE A 129 14.11 12.91 29.73
C ILE A 129 15.50 13.08 30.34
N VAL A 130 15.61 13.97 31.32
CA VAL A 130 16.82 14.14 32.14
C VAL A 130 16.59 13.47 33.49
N THR A 131 17.56 12.69 33.96
CA THR A 131 17.47 11.96 35.24
C THR A 131 18.79 12.08 36.01
N GLY A 132 18.78 11.69 37.29
CA GLY A 132 19.95 11.75 38.17
C GLY A 132 19.93 12.94 39.15
N ALA A 133 20.96 13.04 39.98
CA ALA A 133 21.01 13.98 41.11
C ALA A 133 21.01 15.47 40.72
N GLN A 134 21.21 15.79 39.44
CA GLN A 134 21.23 17.17 38.91
C GLN A 134 20.11 17.43 37.89
N ALA A 135 19.09 16.56 37.81
CA ALA A 135 18.02 16.70 36.82
C ALA A 135 17.19 18.00 36.96
N ASP A 136 17.01 18.49 38.20
CA ASP A 136 16.28 19.72 38.49
C ASP A 136 17.18 20.96 38.58
N ASN A 137 18.46 20.85 38.17
CA ASN A 137 19.38 21.97 38.19
C ASN A 137 18.91 23.02 37.15
N PRO A 138 18.77 24.31 37.52
CA PRO A 138 18.32 25.36 36.59
C PRO A 138 19.26 25.60 35.40
N ALA A 139 20.47 25.02 35.41
CA ALA A 139 21.39 25.02 34.29
C ALA A 139 21.18 23.86 33.29
N VAL A 140 20.24 22.94 33.54
CA VAL A 140 19.80 21.97 32.52
C VAL A 140 19.22 22.75 31.35
N PRO A 141 19.66 22.50 30.10
CA PRO A 141 19.16 23.24 28.96
C PRO A 141 17.68 22.92 28.73
N ASP A 142 16.91 23.91 28.28
CA ASP A 142 15.49 23.74 27.97
C ASP A 142 15.25 22.71 26.84
N SER A 143 16.26 22.50 25.99
CA SER A 143 16.21 21.50 24.91
C SER A 143 17.59 20.95 24.56
N VAL A 144 17.61 19.79 23.91
CA VAL A 144 18.80 19.16 23.34
C VAL A 144 18.64 18.98 21.82
N THR A 145 19.76 18.86 21.12
CA THR A 145 19.77 18.62 19.68
C THR A 145 20.04 17.14 19.39
N VAL A 146 19.17 16.51 18.61
CA VAL A 146 19.34 15.14 18.12
C VAL A 146 19.29 15.13 16.60
N THR A 147 20.29 14.55 15.95
CA THR A 147 20.28 14.29 14.52
C THR A 147 19.74 12.88 14.27
N ALA A 148 18.67 12.79 13.50
CA ALA A 148 18.16 11.55 12.93
C ALA A 148 18.71 11.39 11.51
N SER A 149 19.24 10.22 11.17
CA SER A 149 19.73 9.91 9.82
C SER A 149 19.29 8.53 9.38
N TRP A 150 19.03 8.35 8.09
CA TRP A 150 18.54 7.10 7.53
C TRP A 150 18.99 6.93 6.08
N ASN A 151 18.86 5.71 5.57
CA ASN A 151 18.93 5.43 4.15
C ASN A 151 17.72 4.58 3.77
N GLN A 152 16.98 5.00 2.75
CA GLN A 152 15.86 4.23 2.22
C GLN A 152 16.03 4.08 0.72
N GLU A 153 16.11 2.83 0.25
CA GLU A 153 16.26 2.48 -1.16
C GLU A 153 17.46 3.16 -1.86
N GLY A 154 18.57 3.36 -1.13
CA GLY A 154 19.78 4.00 -1.63
C GLY A 154 19.78 5.53 -1.52
N ALA A 155 18.68 6.14 -1.10
CA ALA A 155 18.61 7.58 -0.81
C ALA A 155 18.86 7.84 0.67
N SER A 156 19.94 8.58 0.97
CA SER A 156 20.22 9.02 2.34
C SER A 156 19.37 10.24 2.71
N GLY A 157 18.86 10.24 3.94
CA GLY A 157 18.11 11.35 4.54
C GLY A 157 18.64 11.67 5.93
N SER A 158 18.41 12.91 6.37
CA SER A 158 18.76 13.35 7.72
C SER A 158 17.85 14.50 8.16
N LYS A 159 17.61 14.60 9.46
CA LYS A 159 16.82 15.65 10.08
C LYS A 159 17.33 15.96 11.48
N THR A 160 17.44 17.24 11.79
CA THR A 160 17.76 17.70 13.14
C THR A 160 16.47 17.93 13.92
N LEU A 161 16.39 17.38 15.12
CA LEU A 161 15.31 17.54 16.08
C LEU A 161 15.82 18.36 17.26
N THR A 162 15.03 19.34 17.69
CA THR A 162 15.22 20.05 18.95
C THR A 162 14.24 19.49 19.95
N LEU A 163 14.72 18.72 20.91
CA LEU A 163 13.90 17.99 21.89
C LEU A 163 13.85 18.76 23.20
N PRO A 164 12.67 19.22 23.66
CA PRO A 164 12.52 19.78 25.00
C PRO A 164 12.92 18.77 26.08
N THR A 165 13.61 19.24 27.12
CA THR A 165 14.01 18.39 28.27
C THR A 165 12.86 18.14 29.25
N ASP A 166 11.69 18.73 29.00
CA ASP A 166 10.46 18.58 29.80
C ASP A 166 9.67 17.28 29.50
N GLY A 167 10.16 16.44 28.59
CA GLY A 167 9.51 15.18 28.22
C GLY A 167 8.49 15.27 27.08
N THR A 168 8.25 16.46 26.52
CA THR A 168 7.38 16.66 25.36
C THR A 168 7.91 15.90 24.14
N PRO A 169 7.12 14.98 23.55
CA PRO A 169 7.52 14.28 22.33
C PRO A 169 7.56 15.21 21.12
N VAL A 170 8.61 15.09 20.32
CA VAL A 170 8.76 15.79 19.04
C VAL A 170 8.67 14.76 17.91
N PRO A 171 7.71 14.90 16.98
CA PRO A 171 7.64 14.01 15.83
C PRO A 171 8.84 14.20 14.92
N LEU A 172 9.31 13.13 14.28
CA LEU A 172 10.28 13.22 13.20
C LEU A 172 9.72 14.13 12.10
N GLY A 173 8.42 14.06 11.82
CA GLY A 173 7.75 14.88 10.80
C GLY A 173 8.16 14.48 9.37
N GLU A 174 8.63 13.25 9.20
CA GLU A 174 8.88 12.61 7.90
C GLU A 174 8.12 11.28 7.87
N ASN A 175 7.57 10.93 6.71
CA ASN A 175 7.01 9.61 6.45
C ASN A 175 8.08 8.77 5.74
N LEU A 176 8.64 7.82 6.46
CA LEU A 176 9.68 6.93 5.97
C LEU A 176 9.08 5.60 5.54
N LEU A 177 9.72 4.90 4.61
CA LEU A 177 9.30 3.55 4.27
C LEU A 177 9.30 2.67 5.53
N VAL A 178 8.25 1.86 5.72
CA VAL A 178 8.24 0.89 6.82
C VAL A 178 9.45 -0.03 6.69
N GLY A 179 10.11 -0.30 7.81
CA GLY A 179 11.39 -1.03 7.87
C GLY A 179 12.64 -0.18 7.71
N THR A 180 12.53 1.14 7.45
CA THR A 180 13.68 2.05 7.42
C THR A 180 14.36 2.09 8.79
N GLN A 181 15.66 1.80 8.82
CA GLN A 181 16.48 1.98 10.02
C GLN A 181 16.88 3.45 10.15
N VAL A 182 16.65 4.02 11.34
CA VAL A 182 17.02 5.40 11.65
C VAL A 182 18.03 5.42 12.78
N THR A 183 19.18 6.04 12.52
CA THR A 183 20.21 6.30 13.52
C THR A 183 19.96 7.65 14.16
N LEU A 184 19.81 7.67 15.48
CA LEU A 184 19.69 8.88 16.29
C LEU A 184 21.03 9.19 16.97
N THR A 185 21.45 10.45 16.93
CA THR A 185 22.67 10.90 17.59
C THR A 185 22.41 12.22 18.29
N GLU A 186 22.57 12.24 19.62
CA GLU A 186 22.49 13.47 20.41
C GLU A 186 23.82 14.22 20.33
N THR A 187 23.75 15.53 20.11
CA THR A 187 24.91 16.40 20.23
C THR A 187 25.37 16.40 21.69
N PRO A 188 26.65 16.08 21.98
CA PRO A 188 27.16 16.04 23.35
C PRO A 188 26.89 17.33 24.10
N LEU A 189 26.39 17.21 25.33
CA LEU A 189 26.20 18.32 26.24
C LEU A 189 27.53 18.65 26.94
N ALA A 190 27.80 19.94 27.14
CA ALA A 190 29.02 20.38 27.80
C ALA A 190 28.88 20.31 29.32
N ASP A 191 29.92 19.82 30.00
CA ASP A 191 30.03 19.86 31.45
C ASP A 191 30.13 21.31 31.95
N GLY A 192 29.54 21.58 33.12
CA GLY A 192 29.52 22.92 33.71
C GLY A 192 28.40 23.08 34.72
N SER A 193 28.43 24.17 35.49
CA SER A 193 27.37 24.52 36.46
C SER A 193 27.01 23.39 37.44
N SER A 194 28.02 22.66 37.89
CA SER A 194 27.91 21.46 38.75
C SER A 194 27.23 20.25 38.12
N ILE A 195 27.06 20.24 36.79
CA ILE A 195 26.54 19.12 36.00
C ILE A 195 27.68 18.51 35.19
N ALA A 196 27.80 17.18 35.24
CA ALA A 196 28.61 16.39 34.32
C ALA A 196 27.67 15.44 33.56
N TRP A 197 27.78 15.40 32.23
CA TRP A 197 26.86 14.63 31.38
C TRP A 197 27.46 13.27 31.00
N GLY A 198 26.69 12.21 31.24
CA GLY A 198 27.00 10.88 30.70
C GLY A 198 26.60 10.73 29.23
N ALA A 199 27.01 9.62 28.62
CA ALA A 199 26.50 9.24 27.31
C ALA A 199 24.96 9.07 27.35
N PRO A 200 24.24 9.45 26.28
CA PRO A 200 22.78 9.32 26.24
C PRO A 200 22.35 7.85 26.27
N GLY A 201 21.38 7.53 27.13
CA GLY A 201 20.67 6.26 27.10
C GLY A 201 19.46 6.32 26.17
N TRP A 202 19.26 5.29 25.35
CA TRP A 202 18.14 5.20 24.41
C TRP A 202 17.21 4.05 24.80
N THR A 203 15.91 4.32 24.87
CA THR A 203 14.88 3.31 25.15
C THR A 203 13.70 3.52 24.23
N GLY A 204 13.07 2.43 23.80
CA GLY A 204 11.88 2.47 22.97
C GLY A 204 11.61 1.10 22.37
N GLU A 205 10.43 0.95 21.76
CA GLU A 205 10.16 -0.24 20.97
C GLU A 205 11.07 -0.27 19.75
N ARG A 206 11.67 -1.43 19.45
CA ARG A 206 12.59 -1.63 18.30
C ARG A 206 13.83 -0.71 18.28
N VAL A 207 14.24 -0.19 19.44
CA VAL A 207 15.52 0.52 19.58
C VAL A 207 16.66 -0.49 19.76
N ALA A 208 17.68 -0.38 18.92
CA ALA A 208 18.98 -1.03 19.11
C ALA A 208 20.05 0.04 19.37
N ILE A 209 20.97 -0.25 20.28
CA ILE A 209 22.08 0.66 20.64
C ILE A 209 23.36 0.11 20.01
N ASP A 210 23.90 0.83 19.04
CA ASP A 210 25.18 0.49 18.42
C ASP A 210 26.32 1.19 19.18
N GLY A 211 27.16 0.40 19.86
CA GLY A 211 28.32 0.87 20.64
C GLY A 211 28.27 0.44 22.11
N THR A 212 29.39 -0.07 22.63
CA THR A 212 29.53 -0.50 24.04
C THR A 212 29.48 0.70 24.98
N SER A 213 28.66 0.56 26.03
CA SER A 213 28.66 1.34 27.27
C SER A 213 30.04 1.52 27.86
#